data_AF-A0A383F1S3-F1
#
_entry.id   AF-A0A383F1S3-F1
#
_cell.length_a   1.000
_cell.length_b   1.000
_cell.length_c   1.000
_cell.angle_alpha   90.00
_cell.angle_beta   90.00
_cell.angle_gamma   90.00
#
_symmetry.space_group_name_H-M   'P 1'
#
loop_
_entity.id
_entity.type
_entity.pdbx_description
1 polymer ?
#
loop_
_entity_poly.entity_id
_entity_poly.type
_entity_poly.pdbx_seq_one_letter_code
_entity_poly.pdbx_strand_id
1 'polypeptide(L)'
;ELAELLNIPVATSLNAKGAIPDNHPLAVGVVGSYSRWCANRVVHEADLVLYIGSHTGSQVTNEWRVPAVGTPVIQIDIDPSELGRTYSAQVALQGDAKASVRRLIEASEPVGDRSPWVSRAQELVKEWRDEVAPLANSDAIPIIPQRLCTEIANWLPSDAMLVADTGHAGIWTGSMIDMNEPGQGYIRCAGSLGWGLSAAMGAKAALPDRPVVCFSGDGGFWYHIAEL
;
A
#
# COMPACT_ATOMS: atom_id res chain seq x y z
N GLU A 1 5.87 -14.24 5.61
CA GLU A 1 6.08 -15.02 6.84
C GLU A 1 4.94 -14.89 7.85
N LEU A 2 4.84 -13.82 8.67
CA LEU A 2 3.77 -13.72 9.69
C LEU A 2 2.36 -13.89 9.10
N ALA A 3 2.08 -13.21 7.99
CA ALA A 3 0.80 -13.30 7.29
C ALA A 3 0.48 -14.73 6.82
N GLU A 4 1.47 -15.49 6.35
CA GLU A 4 1.30 -16.86 5.90
C GLU A 4 1.11 -17.81 7.09
N LEU A 5 1.92 -17.65 8.15
CA LEU A 5 1.84 -18.45 9.36
C LEU A 5 0.46 -18.36 10.03
N LEU A 6 -0.11 -17.16 10.05
CA LEU A 6 -1.41 -16.88 10.67
C LEU A 6 -2.56 -16.85 9.67
N ASN A 7 -2.29 -17.08 8.39
CA ASN A 7 -3.23 -17.00 7.27
C ASN A 7 -4.12 -15.72 7.32
N ILE A 8 -3.47 -14.55 7.34
CA ILE A 8 -4.11 -13.22 7.49
C ILE A 8 -3.92 -12.39 6.21
N PRO A 9 -5.01 -11.86 5.61
CA PRO A 9 -4.92 -10.88 4.53
C PRO A 9 -4.17 -9.59 4.95
N VAL A 10 -3.36 -9.05 4.04
CA VAL A 10 -2.50 -7.88 4.27
C VAL A 10 -2.94 -6.73 3.39
N ALA A 11 -3.38 -5.65 4.03
CA ALA A 11 -3.55 -4.35 3.42
C ALA A 11 -2.34 -3.47 3.73
N THR A 12 -1.96 -2.59 2.80
CA THR A 12 -0.85 -1.65 2.99
C THR A 12 -1.37 -0.22 3.08
N SER A 13 -0.71 0.63 3.86
CA SER A 13 -0.80 2.07 3.60
C SER A 13 -0.10 2.38 2.28
N LEU A 14 -0.38 3.53 1.67
CA LEU A 14 0.24 3.89 0.39
C LEU A 14 1.78 3.88 0.46
N ASN A 15 2.37 4.37 1.56
CA ASN A 15 3.83 4.38 1.75
C ASN A 15 4.41 2.98 2.04
N ALA A 16 3.58 2.00 2.41
CA ALA A 16 4.00 0.62 2.65
C ALA A 16 3.81 -0.27 1.41
N LYS A 17 3.41 0.30 0.27
CA LYS A 17 3.30 -0.43 -0.99
C LYS A 17 4.65 -1.07 -1.35
N GLY A 18 4.63 -2.33 -1.76
CA GLY A 18 5.82 -3.15 -1.98
C GLY A 18 6.29 -3.94 -0.73
N ALA A 19 5.71 -3.72 0.46
CA ALA A 19 6.02 -4.55 1.64
C ALA A 19 5.55 -6.01 1.50
N ILE A 20 4.55 -6.24 0.65
CA ILE A 20 4.12 -7.55 0.19
C ILE A 20 3.84 -7.44 -1.33
N PRO A 21 4.25 -8.43 -2.15
CA PRO A 21 3.92 -8.43 -3.56
C PRO A 21 2.39 -8.39 -3.80
N ASP A 22 1.91 -7.54 -4.70
CA ASP A 22 0.48 -7.38 -4.99
C ASP A 22 -0.16 -8.62 -5.66
N ASN A 23 0.66 -9.52 -6.21
CA ASN A 23 0.24 -10.83 -6.71
C ASN A 23 0.15 -11.92 -5.62
N HIS A 24 0.57 -11.63 -4.39
CA HIS A 24 0.53 -12.60 -3.30
C HIS A 24 -0.93 -12.93 -2.91
N PRO A 25 -1.29 -14.20 -2.64
CA PRO A 25 -2.68 -14.60 -2.33
C PRO A 25 -3.32 -13.93 -1.11
N LEU A 26 -2.49 -13.38 -0.21
CA LEU A 26 -2.92 -12.62 0.97
C LEU A 26 -2.86 -11.10 0.77
N ALA A 27 -2.33 -10.58 -0.34
CA ALA A 27 -2.29 -9.14 -0.57
C ALA A 27 -3.67 -8.64 -1.03
N VAL A 28 -4.22 -7.63 -0.34
CA VAL A 28 -5.52 -7.03 -0.71
C VAL A 28 -5.40 -5.62 -1.30
N GLY A 29 -4.18 -5.07 -1.31
CA GLY A 29 -3.84 -3.78 -1.89
C GLY A 29 -3.77 -2.65 -0.86
N VAL A 30 -3.78 -1.42 -1.37
CA VAL A 30 -3.68 -0.19 -0.56
C VAL A 30 -5.03 0.15 0.06
N VAL A 31 -5.06 0.37 1.38
CA VAL A 31 -6.24 0.84 2.14
C VAL A 31 -6.27 2.36 2.26
N GLY A 32 -7.44 2.93 2.52
CA GLY A 32 -7.64 4.34 2.82
C GLY A 32 -8.39 5.12 1.75
N SER A 33 -8.04 6.39 1.55
CA SER A 33 -8.65 7.25 0.54
C SER A 33 -8.00 7.10 -0.84
N TYR A 34 -6.72 6.72 -0.92
CA TYR A 34 -5.96 6.51 -2.16
C TYR A 34 -5.88 5.00 -2.48
N SER A 35 -7.02 4.33 -2.41
CA SER A 35 -7.08 2.89 -2.18
C SER A 35 -7.74 2.11 -3.31
N ARG A 36 -7.72 0.79 -3.15
CA ARG A 36 -8.70 -0.10 -3.77
C ARG A 36 -9.91 -0.22 -2.85
N TRP A 37 -11.12 -0.17 -3.40
CA TRP A 37 -12.31 -0.35 -2.59
C TRP A 37 -12.34 -1.73 -1.91
N CYS A 38 -11.75 -2.76 -2.54
CA CYS A 38 -11.66 -4.09 -1.96
C CYS A 38 -10.79 -4.13 -0.69
N ALA A 39 -9.65 -3.42 -0.66
CA ALA A 39 -8.82 -3.32 0.54
C ALA A 39 -9.58 -2.66 1.69
N ASN A 40 -10.29 -1.56 1.41
CA ASN A 40 -11.16 -0.91 2.39
C ASN A 40 -12.23 -1.87 2.92
N ARG A 41 -12.85 -2.65 2.04
CA ARG A 41 -13.90 -3.59 2.41
C ARG A 41 -13.38 -4.75 3.24
N VAL A 42 -12.22 -5.33 2.89
CA VAL A 42 -11.56 -6.36 3.70
C VAL A 42 -11.27 -5.84 5.10
N VAL A 43 -10.67 -4.67 5.23
CA VAL A 43 -10.33 -4.10 6.55
C VAL A 43 -11.58 -3.70 7.34
N HIS A 44 -12.66 -3.29 6.65
CA HIS A 44 -13.93 -2.96 7.28
C HIS A 44 -14.71 -4.20 7.76
N GLU A 45 -14.64 -5.32 7.03
CA GLU A 45 -15.27 -6.60 7.39
C GLU A 45 -14.48 -7.37 8.47
N ALA A 46 -13.26 -6.95 8.80
CA ALA A 46 -12.40 -7.60 9.79
C ALA A 46 -12.94 -7.48 11.23
N ASP A 47 -12.78 -8.56 12.00
CA ASP A 47 -13.09 -8.62 13.43
C ASP A 47 -11.93 -8.15 14.32
N LEU A 48 -10.74 -8.02 13.76
CA LEU A 48 -9.52 -7.51 14.39
C LEU A 48 -8.59 -6.91 13.34
N VAL A 49 -8.01 -5.74 13.63
CA VAL A 49 -6.96 -5.13 12.81
C VAL A 49 -5.65 -5.01 13.56
N LEU A 50 -4.58 -5.55 12.98
CA LEU A 50 -3.21 -5.42 13.46
C LEU A 50 -2.48 -4.35 12.63
N TYR A 51 -2.29 -3.16 13.21
CA TYR A 51 -1.43 -2.13 12.64
C TYR A 51 0.03 -2.39 13.00
N ILE A 52 0.90 -2.41 11.99
CA ILE A 52 2.34 -2.62 12.15
C ILE A 52 3.08 -1.44 11.52
N GLY A 53 3.67 -0.58 12.34
CA GLY A 53 4.43 0.59 11.89
C GLY A 53 3.62 1.50 10.97
N SER A 54 2.34 1.70 11.27
CA SER A 54 1.42 2.45 10.43
C SER A 54 0.74 3.56 11.22
N HIS A 55 0.92 4.79 10.76
CA HIS A 55 0.10 5.90 11.23
C HIS A 55 -1.37 5.65 10.86
N THR A 56 -2.26 5.92 11.80
CA THR A 56 -3.71 5.73 11.66
C THR A 56 -4.42 7.06 11.32
N GLY A 57 -3.77 7.90 10.51
CA GLY A 57 -4.34 9.16 10.06
C GLY A 57 -5.48 8.97 9.05
N SER A 58 -6.27 10.03 8.85
CA SER A 58 -7.48 10.02 8.02
C SER A 58 -7.30 9.48 6.60
N GLN A 59 -6.13 9.63 5.99
CA GLN A 59 -5.90 9.08 4.65
C GLN A 59 -5.86 7.55 4.66
N VAL A 60 -5.14 6.93 5.60
CA VAL A 60 -5.03 5.46 5.69
C VAL A 60 -6.35 4.85 6.17
N THR A 61 -7.07 5.56 7.03
CA THR A 61 -8.29 5.07 7.67
C THR A 61 -9.57 5.45 6.95
N ASN A 62 -9.46 6.06 5.77
CA ASN A 62 -10.57 6.58 4.99
C ASN A 62 -11.53 7.44 5.85
N GLU A 63 -10.99 8.52 6.40
CA GLU A 63 -11.66 9.41 7.34
C GLU A 63 -12.17 8.68 8.60
N TRP A 64 -11.34 7.78 9.15
CA TRP A 64 -11.63 7.00 10.35
C TRP A 64 -12.82 6.04 10.22
N ARG A 65 -13.22 5.70 8.99
CA ARG A 65 -14.31 4.76 8.69
C ARG A 65 -13.83 3.33 8.46
N VAL A 66 -12.51 3.14 8.32
CA VAL A 66 -11.86 1.86 8.08
C VAL A 66 -10.69 1.69 9.07
N PRO A 67 -10.73 0.69 9.97
CA PRO A 67 -11.75 -0.36 10.12
C PRO A 67 -13.12 0.17 10.58
N ALA A 68 -14.12 -0.71 10.60
CA ALA A 68 -15.44 -0.38 11.13
C ALA A 68 -15.33 0.16 12.57
N VAL A 69 -16.22 1.09 12.91
CA VAL A 69 -16.23 1.68 14.25
C VAL A 69 -16.50 0.58 15.28
N GLY A 70 -15.61 0.47 16.26
CA GLY A 70 -15.68 -0.56 17.30
C GLY A 70 -14.89 -1.83 17.00
N THR A 71 -14.30 -1.98 15.81
CA THR A 71 -13.39 -3.09 15.51
C THR A 71 -12.19 -3.06 16.47
N PRO A 72 -11.90 -4.16 17.16
CA PRO A 72 -10.66 -4.38 17.90
C PRO A 72 -9.39 -4.02 17.12
N VAL A 73 -8.47 -3.32 17.77
CA VAL A 73 -7.18 -2.94 17.18
C VAL A 73 -6.02 -3.41 18.05
N ILE A 74 -5.00 -4.01 17.42
CA ILE A 74 -3.66 -4.17 17.99
C ILE A 74 -2.73 -3.24 17.23
N GLN A 75 -1.86 -2.52 17.92
CA GLN A 75 -0.95 -1.57 17.31
C GLN A 75 0.48 -1.80 17.75
N ILE A 76 1.39 -1.92 16.77
CA ILE A 76 2.83 -1.95 16.96
C ILE A 76 3.39 -0.67 16.36
N ASP A 77 4.02 0.17 17.17
CA ASP A 77 4.66 1.39 16.70
C ASP A 77 5.95 1.68 17.47
N ILE A 78 6.91 2.29 16.79
CA ILE A 78 8.16 2.72 17.42
C ILE A 78 7.97 4.02 18.21
N ASP A 79 7.03 4.87 17.76
CA ASP A 79 6.69 6.13 18.41
C ASP A 79 5.55 5.90 19.44
N PRO A 80 5.81 6.08 20.74
CA PRO A 80 4.79 5.89 21.77
C PRO A 80 3.62 6.88 21.65
N SER A 81 3.80 8.02 20.96
CA SER A 81 2.74 9.01 20.76
C SER A 81 1.68 8.59 19.74
N GLU A 82 1.98 7.59 18.91
CA GLU A 82 1.02 7.04 17.94
C GLU A 82 0.14 5.93 18.56
N LEU A 83 0.61 5.28 19.63
CA LEU A 83 -0.09 4.17 20.28
C LEU A 83 -1.40 4.64 20.92
N GLY A 84 -2.52 4.14 20.42
CA GLY A 84 -3.84 4.50 20.96
C GLY A 84 -4.30 5.91 20.58
N ARG A 85 -3.55 6.63 19.73
CA ARG A 85 -3.82 8.02 19.37
C ARG A 85 -5.17 8.20 18.65
N THR A 86 -5.46 7.27 17.74
CA THR A 86 -6.66 7.33 16.89
C THR A 86 -7.69 6.28 17.26
N TYR A 87 -7.25 5.02 17.36
CA TYR A 87 -8.08 3.90 17.74
C TYR A 87 -7.65 3.45 19.12
N SER A 88 -8.61 3.22 20.02
CA SER A 88 -8.31 2.61 21.31
C SER A 88 -7.80 1.20 21.08
N ALA A 89 -6.48 1.02 21.18
CA ALA A 89 -5.83 -0.27 20.96
C ALA A 89 -6.13 -1.20 22.14
N GLN A 90 -6.60 -2.41 21.85
CA GLN A 90 -6.71 -3.47 22.85
C GLN A 90 -5.34 -3.89 23.37
N VAL A 91 -4.36 -3.90 22.47
CA VAL A 91 -2.95 -4.13 22.80
C VAL A 91 -2.11 -3.12 22.04
N ALA A 92 -1.30 -2.36 22.77
CA ALA A 92 -0.33 -1.43 22.23
C ALA A 92 1.08 -1.93 22.56
N LEU A 93 1.89 -2.17 21.52
CA LEU A 93 3.26 -2.63 21.64
C LEU A 93 4.20 -1.54 21.12
N GLN A 94 4.94 -0.91 22.03
CA GLN A 94 6.01 0.00 21.64
C GLN A 94 7.24 -0.80 21.20
N GLY A 95 7.65 -0.67 19.94
CA GLY A 95 8.85 -1.32 19.45
C GLY A 95 9.06 -1.17 17.95
N ASP A 96 10.28 -1.52 17.51
CA ASP A 96 10.59 -1.64 16.09
C ASP A 96 9.70 -2.71 15.43
N ALA A 97 9.11 -2.37 14.28
CA ALA A 97 8.17 -3.23 13.58
C ALA A 97 8.79 -4.58 13.19
N LYS A 98 10.03 -4.56 12.68
CA LYS A 98 10.73 -5.78 12.23
C LYS A 98 11.06 -6.69 13.42
N ALA A 99 11.63 -6.14 14.48
CA ALA A 99 11.96 -6.88 15.69
C ALA A 99 10.69 -7.45 16.36
N SER A 100 9.64 -6.65 16.45
CA SER A 100 8.36 -7.06 17.04
C SER A 100 7.70 -8.19 16.24
N VAL A 101 7.62 -8.05 14.91
CA VAL A 101 7.07 -9.11 14.04
C VAL A 101 7.87 -10.40 14.15
N ARG A 102 9.20 -10.33 14.27
CA ARG A 102 10.03 -11.52 14.49
C ARG A 102 9.67 -12.24 15.79
N ARG A 103 9.51 -11.51 16.89
CA ARG A 103 9.07 -12.10 18.16
C ARG A 103 7.65 -12.66 18.10
N LEU A 104 6.75 -12.00 17.37
CA LEU A 104 5.40 -12.53 17.15
C LEU A 104 5.41 -13.85 16.39
N ILE A 105 6.24 -13.97 15.34
CA ILE A 105 6.40 -15.23 14.60
C ILE A 105 6.90 -16.33 15.52
N GLU A 106 7.93 -16.06 16.34
CA GLU A 106 8.51 -17.04 17.28
C GLU A 106 7.51 -17.49 18.36
N ALA A 107 6.62 -16.60 18.78
CA ALA A 107 5.60 -16.88 19.80
C ALA A 107 4.28 -17.41 19.23
N SER A 108 4.12 -17.44 17.91
CA SER A 108 2.87 -17.84 17.26
C SER A 108 2.74 -19.34 17.21
N GLU A 109 1.56 -19.83 17.58
CA GLU A 109 1.17 -21.24 17.42
C GLU A 109 0.31 -21.42 16.16
N PRO A 110 0.20 -22.64 15.61
CA PRO A 110 -0.70 -22.94 14.52
C PRO A 110 -2.13 -22.46 14.84
N VAL A 111 -2.70 -21.65 13.96
CA VAL A 111 -4.07 -21.17 14.10
C VAL A 111 -5.07 -22.15 13.49
N GLY A 112 -6.33 -22.05 13.92
CA GLY A 112 -7.43 -22.77 13.28
C GLY A 112 -7.65 -22.35 11.83
N ASP A 113 -8.59 -23.02 11.15
CA ASP A 113 -8.88 -22.75 9.74
C ASP A 113 -9.40 -21.32 9.53
N ARG A 114 -8.65 -20.53 8.76
CA ARG A 114 -9.01 -19.17 8.32
C ARG A 114 -9.25 -19.09 6.81
N SER A 115 -9.28 -20.23 6.13
CA SER A 115 -9.56 -20.31 4.69
C SER A 115 -10.85 -19.58 4.29
N PRO A 116 -11.96 -19.62 5.07
CA PRO A 116 -13.15 -18.83 4.73
C PRO A 116 -12.89 -17.32 4.64
N TRP A 117 -12.08 -16.77 5.55
CA TRP A 117 -11.75 -15.34 5.53
C TRP A 117 -10.81 -14.98 4.39
N VAL A 118 -9.81 -15.83 4.13
CA VAL A 118 -8.90 -15.65 2.99
C VAL A 118 -9.63 -15.74 1.67
N SER A 119 -10.54 -16.70 1.49
CA SER A 119 -11.38 -16.81 0.31
C SER A 119 -12.24 -15.56 0.12
N ARG A 120 -12.86 -15.04 1.19
CA ARG A 120 -13.62 -13.80 1.14
C ARG A 120 -12.77 -12.61 0.69
N ALA A 121 -11.55 -12.48 1.22
CA ALA A 121 -10.64 -11.42 0.81
C ALA A 121 -10.22 -11.55 -0.67
N GLN A 122 -9.95 -12.77 -1.13
CA GLN A 122 -9.60 -13.05 -2.52
C GLN A 122 -10.76 -12.78 -3.49
N GLU A 123 -11.99 -13.11 -3.10
CA GLU A 123 -13.21 -12.77 -3.86
C GLU A 123 -13.33 -11.26 -4.05
N LEU A 124 -13.17 -10.48 -2.98
CA LEU A 124 -13.20 -9.02 -3.04
C LEU A 124 -12.12 -8.43 -3.94
N VAL A 125 -10.89 -8.97 -3.88
CA VAL A 125 -9.79 -8.56 -4.77
C VAL A 125 -10.12 -8.90 -6.22
N LYS A 126 -10.68 -10.09 -6.47
CA LYS A 126 -11.09 -10.51 -7.81
C LYS A 126 -12.20 -9.60 -8.36
N GLU A 127 -13.23 -9.31 -7.57
CA GLU A 127 -14.31 -8.38 -7.94
C GLU A 127 -13.76 -7.02 -8.37
N TRP A 128 -12.83 -6.44 -7.59
CA TRP A 128 -12.17 -5.19 -7.96
C TRP A 128 -11.36 -5.30 -9.26
N ARG A 129 -10.59 -6.39 -9.44
CA ARG A 129 -9.81 -6.62 -10.67
C ARG A 129 -10.73 -6.73 -11.90
N ASP A 130 -11.83 -7.47 -11.79
CA ASP A 130 -12.80 -7.64 -12.87
C ASP A 130 -13.48 -6.30 -13.23
N GLU A 131 -13.82 -5.48 -12.23
CA GLU A 131 -14.41 -4.15 -12.43
C GLU A 131 -13.45 -3.20 -13.16
N VAL A 132 -12.16 -3.23 -12.82
CA VAL A 132 -11.14 -2.33 -13.37
C VAL A 132 -10.61 -2.83 -14.71
N ALA A 133 -10.69 -4.12 -15.01
CA ALA A 133 -10.13 -4.74 -16.23
C ALA A 133 -10.51 -4.02 -17.55
N PRO A 134 -11.75 -3.56 -17.78
CA PRO A 134 -12.09 -2.81 -18.99
C PRO A 134 -11.34 -1.48 -19.13
N LEU A 135 -11.05 -0.80 -18.01
CA LEU A 135 -10.28 0.45 -18.00
C LEU A 135 -8.78 0.18 -18.12
N ALA A 136 -8.29 -0.84 -17.40
CA ALA A 136 -6.89 -1.26 -17.43
C ALA A 136 -6.44 -1.74 -18.82
N ASN A 137 -7.34 -2.29 -19.64
CA ASN A 137 -7.08 -2.79 -20.98
C ASN A 137 -7.72 -1.93 -22.08
N SER A 138 -8.11 -0.69 -21.77
CA SER A 138 -8.78 0.19 -22.73
C SER A 138 -7.84 0.63 -23.85
N ASP A 139 -8.33 0.63 -25.10
CA ASP A 139 -7.65 1.21 -26.27
C ASP A 139 -8.16 2.62 -26.60
N ALA A 140 -8.76 3.31 -25.61
CA ALA A 140 -9.28 4.66 -25.79
C ALA A 140 -8.17 5.67 -26.16
N ILE A 141 -8.56 6.67 -26.95
CA ILE A 141 -7.71 7.82 -27.33
C ILE A 141 -8.41 9.10 -26.86
N PRO A 142 -7.78 9.93 -26.01
CA PRO A 142 -6.44 9.78 -25.43
C PRO A 142 -6.33 8.62 -24.43
N ILE A 143 -5.10 8.16 -24.18
CA ILE A 143 -4.81 7.07 -23.22
C ILE A 143 -5.35 7.48 -21.84
N ILE A 144 -6.11 6.57 -21.22
CA ILE A 144 -6.63 6.79 -19.87
C ILE A 144 -5.59 6.36 -18.80
N PRO A 145 -5.57 7.02 -17.63
CA PRO A 145 -4.55 6.76 -16.59
C PRO A 145 -4.49 5.30 -16.11
N GLN A 146 -5.62 4.60 -16.07
CA GLN A 146 -5.69 3.19 -15.68
C GLN A 146 -4.87 2.33 -16.64
N ARG A 147 -5.07 2.48 -17.96
CA ARG A 147 -4.30 1.80 -19.00
C ARG A 147 -2.81 2.12 -18.88
N LEU A 148 -2.46 3.40 -18.70
CA LEU A 148 -1.07 3.81 -18.50
C LEU A 148 -0.42 3.13 -17.29
N CYS A 149 -1.12 3.06 -16.16
CA CYS A 149 -0.63 2.41 -14.95
C CYS A 149 -0.43 0.91 -15.15
N THR A 150 -1.34 0.22 -15.85
CA THR A 150 -1.20 -1.20 -16.19
C THR A 150 0.06 -1.44 -17.03
N GLU A 151 0.31 -0.63 -18.05
CA GLU A 151 1.51 -0.77 -18.88
C GLU A 151 2.79 -0.52 -18.05
N ILE A 152 2.79 0.49 -17.17
CA ILE A 152 3.91 0.71 -16.27
C ILE A 152 4.13 -0.52 -15.38
N ALA A 153 3.09 -1.09 -14.78
CA ALA A 153 3.20 -2.26 -13.92
C ALA A 153 3.76 -3.49 -14.66
N ASN A 154 3.29 -3.74 -15.89
CA ASN A 154 3.73 -4.86 -16.72
C ASN A 154 5.21 -4.79 -17.11
N TRP A 155 5.75 -3.58 -17.27
CA TRP A 155 7.12 -3.35 -17.70
C TRP A 155 8.04 -2.82 -16.59
N LEU A 156 7.54 -2.70 -15.36
CA LEU A 156 8.32 -2.23 -14.22
C LEU A 156 9.38 -3.28 -13.88
N PRO A 157 10.69 -2.96 -13.94
CA PRO A 157 11.74 -3.91 -13.60
C PRO A 157 11.59 -4.47 -12.19
N SER A 158 12.07 -5.70 -11.97
CA SER A 158 11.91 -6.43 -10.70
C SER A 158 12.57 -5.78 -9.50
N ASP A 159 13.51 -4.86 -9.73
CA ASP A 159 14.24 -4.10 -8.73
C ASP A 159 14.00 -2.59 -8.82
N ALA A 160 13.02 -2.14 -9.61
CA ALA A 160 12.80 -0.72 -9.83
C ALA A 160 12.32 0.04 -8.57
N MET A 161 12.66 1.31 -8.48
CA MET A 161 12.07 2.25 -7.53
C MET A 161 11.06 3.14 -8.26
N LEU A 162 9.79 3.04 -7.88
CA LEU A 162 8.73 3.93 -8.35
C LEU A 162 8.60 5.11 -7.38
N VAL A 163 8.80 6.31 -7.89
CA VAL A 163 8.61 7.56 -7.17
C VAL A 163 7.33 8.21 -7.67
N ALA A 164 6.35 8.39 -6.79
CA ALA A 164 5.09 9.04 -7.16
C ALA A 164 4.98 10.44 -6.54
N ASP A 165 4.54 11.39 -7.35
CA ASP A 165 4.14 12.71 -6.88
C ASP A 165 2.78 12.66 -6.15
N THR A 166 2.36 13.77 -5.57
CA THR A 166 1.08 13.90 -4.85
C THR A 166 -0.12 14.09 -5.81
N GLY A 167 -1.33 14.06 -5.27
CA GLY A 167 -2.57 14.23 -6.04
C GLY A 167 -2.95 12.95 -6.79
N HIS A 168 -3.41 13.08 -8.03
CA HIS A 168 -3.83 11.92 -8.82
C HIS A 168 -2.69 10.93 -9.10
N ALA A 169 -1.44 11.39 -9.16
CA ALA A 169 -0.28 10.50 -9.27
C ALA A 169 -0.23 9.49 -8.12
N GLY A 170 -0.39 9.95 -6.87
CA GLY A 170 -0.46 9.07 -5.70
C GLY A 170 -1.67 8.13 -5.73
N ILE A 171 -2.84 8.60 -6.17
CA ILE A 171 -4.06 7.78 -6.28
C ILE A 171 -3.88 6.67 -7.32
N TRP A 172 -3.45 7.03 -8.53
CA TRP A 172 -3.31 6.08 -9.63
C TRP A 172 -2.19 5.07 -9.37
N THR A 173 -1.02 5.52 -8.90
CA THR A 173 0.08 4.61 -8.58
C THR A 173 -0.25 3.69 -7.40
N GLY A 174 -0.99 4.18 -6.40
CA GLY A 174 -1.44 3.38 -5.25
C GLY A 174 -2.47 2.32 -5.60
N SER A 175 -3.45 2.69 -6.44
CA SER A 175 -4.58 1.80 -6.77
C SER A 175 -4.32 0.90 -7.98
N MET A 176 -3.58 1.36 -8.99
CA MET A 176 -3.51 0.73 -10.32
C MET A 176 -2.15 0.12 -10.68
N ILE A 177 -1.03 0.60 -10.12
CA ILE A 177 0.28 0.00 -10.43
C ILE A 177 0.53 -1.14 -9.44
N ASP A 178 0.53 -2.39 -9.89
CA ASP A 178 0.89 -3.53 -9.04
C ASP A 178 2.42 -3.63 -8.87
N MET A 179 2.88 -3.84 -7.64
CA MET A 179 4.26 -4.19 -7.31
C MET A 179 4.34 -5.68 -7.06
N ASN A 180 4.67 -6.43 -8.10
CA ASN A 180 4.61 -7.89 -8.10
C ASN A 180 5.92 -8.55 -7.70
N GLU A 181 7.02 -7.78 -7.60
CA GLU A 181 8.36 -8.31 -7.34
C GLU A 181 8.90 -7.79 -5.99
N PRO A 182 9.48 -8.65 -5.13
CA PRO A 182 10.00 -8.24 -3.83
C PRO A 182 11.11 -7.17 -3.88
N GLY A 183 11.77 -7.01 -5.02
CA GLY A 183 12.81 -6.00 -5.22
C GLY A 183 12.26 -4.61 -5.57
N GLN A 184 10.97 -4.51 -5.94
CA GLN A 184 10.35 -3.24 -6.28
C GLN A 184 10.16 -2.38 -5.03
N GLY A 185 10.48 -1.10 -5.15
CA GLY A 185 10.30 -0.12 -4.10
C GLY A 185 9.32 0.98 -4.51
N TYR A 186 8.63 1.55 -3.54
CA TYR A 186 7.72 2.67 -3.72
C TYR A 186 8.04 3.79 -2.74
N ILE A 187 8.11 5.03 -3.22
CA ILE A 187 8.19 6.22 -2.36
C ILE A 187 7.29 7.33 -2.88
N ARG A 188 6.65 8.05 -1.95
CA ARG A 188 5.86 9.26 -2.26
C ARG A 188 5.81 10.24 -1.10
N CYS A 189 5.52 11.51 -1.40
CA CYS A 189 5.32 12.57 -0.41
C CYS A 189 3.89 13.12 -0.43
N ALA A 190 3.36 13.54 0.74
CA ALA A 190 1.96 13.95 0.93
C ALA A 190 1.94 15.45 1.04
N GLY A 191 1.06 16.09 0.27
CA GLY A 191 0.95 17.56 0.28
C GLY A 191 2.13 18.28 -0.40
N SER A 192 3.10 17.51 -0.91
CA SER A 192 4.32 17.87 -1.64
C SER A 192 4.21 18.09 -3.15
N LEU A 193 3.34 18.93 -3.73
CA LEU A 193 3.23 18.97 -5.20
C LEU A 193 4.56 19.37 -5.88
N GLY A 194 5.02 18.55 -6.82
CA GLY A 194 6.29 18.71 -7.54
C GLY A 194 7.48 18.01 -6.90
N TRP A 195 7.30 17.39 -5.74
CA TRP A 195 8.35 16.65 -5.04
C TRP A 195 8.92 15.48 -5.86
N GLY A 196 8.09 14.87 -6.72
CA GLY A 196 8.41 13.62 -7.41
C GLY A 196 9.70 13.66 -8.25
N LEU A 197 9.99 14.75 -8.96
CA LEU A 197 11.15 14.84 -9.85
C LEU A 197 12.46 14.84 -9.07
N SER A 198 12.63 15.79 -8.14
CA SER A 198 13.83 15.89 -7.31
C SER A 198 14.01 14.64 -6.43
N ALA A 199 12.92 14.04 -5.95
CA ALA A 199 12.96 12.78 -5.21
C ALA A 199 13.44 11.61 -6.09
N ALA A 200 13.03 11.54 -7.35
CA ALA A 200 13.50 10.52 -8.28
C ALA A 200 15.00 10.68 -8.59
N MET A 201 15.50 11.91 -8.74
CA MET A 201 16.93 12.17 -8.89
C MET A 201 17.71 11.73 -7.66
N GLY A 202 17.22 12.05 -6.45
CA GLY A 202 17.81 11.60 -5.19
C GLY A 202 17.80 10.08 -5.04
N ALA A 203 16.68 9.43 -5.38
CA ALA A 203 16.57 7.98 -5.40
C ALA A 203 17.56 7.34 -6.38
N LYS A 204 17.75 7.95 -7.56
CA LYS A 204 18.72 7.46 -8.55
C LYS A 204 20.16 7.64 -8.09
N ALA A 205 20.48 8.73 -7.39
CA ALA A 205 21.79 8.93 -6.78
C ALA A 205 22.08 7.90 -5.67
N ALA A 206 21.06 7.57 -4.86
CA ALA A 206 21.19 6.56 -3.80
C ALA A 206 21.21 5.13 -4.33
N LEU A 207 20.58 4.88 -5.49
CA LEU A 207 20.42 3.57 -6.12
C LEU A 207 20.93 3.61 -7.57
N PRO A 208 22.25 3.80 -7.79
CA PRO A 208 22.81 4.06 -9.11
C PRO A 208 22.55 2.93 -10.11
N ASP A 209 22.51 1.69 -9.65
CA ASP A 209 22.34 0.51 -10.50
C ASP A 209 20.86 0.11 -10.70
N ARG A 210 19.94 0.69 -9.93
CA ARG A 210 18.50 0.36 -10.03
C ARG A 210 17.78 1.30 -10.99
N PRO A 211 16.80 0.81 -11.77
CA PRO A 211 15.89 1.68 -12.50
C PRO A 211 15.06 2.54 -11.54
N VAL A 212 14.94 3.84 -11.83
CA VAL A 212 14.08 4.75 -11.07
C VAL A 212 13.05 5.35 -12.02
N VAL A 213 11.78 5.17 -11.71
CA VAL A 213 10.66 5.65 -12.52
C VAL A 213 9.95 6.76 -11.73
N CYS A 214 9.92 7.98 -12.28
CA CYS A 214 9.17 9.09 -11.72
C CYS A 214 7.77 9.15 -12.35
N PHE A 215 6.73 8.94 -11.55
CA PHE A 215 5.34 9.17 -11.94
C PHE A 215 4.91 10.55 -11.44
N SER A 216 4.88 11.52 -12.35
CA SER A 216 4.49 12.90 -12.07
C SER A 216 3.39 13.36 -13.02
N GLY A 217 2.48 14.19 -12.51
CA GLY A 217 1.61 15.00 -13.36
C GLY A 217 2.37 16.16 -13.99
N ASP A 218 1.79 16.76 -15.03
CA ASP A 218 2.29 17.97 -15.69
C ASP A 218 2.44 19.14 -14.72
N GLY A 219 1.42 19.39 -13.90
CA GLY A 219 1.42 20.46 -12.92
C GLY A 219 2.51 20.30 -11.86
N GLY A 220 2.73 19.07 -11.35
CA GLY A 220 3.79 18.78 -10.39
C GLY A 220 5.18 18.90 -11.02
N PHE A 221 5.36 18.33 -12.21
CA PHE A 221 6.62 18.38 -12.94
C PHE A 221 7.09 19.82 -13.18
N TRP A 222 6.16 20.74 -13.46
CA TRP A 222 6.48 22.14 -13.74
C TRP A 222 7.07 22.92 -12.56
N TYR A 223 6.83 22.50 -11.32
CA TYR A 223 7.41 23.17 -10.13
C TYR A 223 8.94 23.10 -10.13
N HIS A 224 9.50 21.99 -10.62
CA HIS A 224 10.92 21.68 -10.48
C HIS A 224 11.59 21.25 -11.79
N ILE A 225 11.00 21.58 -12.95
CA ILE A 225 11.55 21.24 -14.28
C ILE A 225 13.00 21.73 -14.48
N ALA A 226 13.40 22.80 -13.77
CA ALA A 226 14.76 23.33 -13.81
C ALA A 226 15.84 22.41 -13.22
N GLU A 227 15.45 21.30 -12.56
CA GLU A 227 16.38 20.30 -12.02
C GLU A 227 16.85 19.27 -13.08
N LEU A 228 16.26 19.26 -14.28
CA LEU A 228 16.71 18.41 -15.41
C LEU A 228 17.98 18.95 -16.08
#